data_AF-A0A7J4VP70-F1
#
_entry.id   AF-A0A7J4VP70-F1
#
_cell.length_a   1.000
_cell.length_b   1.000
_cell.length_c   1.000
_cell.angle_alpha   90.00
_cell.angle_beta   90.00
_cell.angle_gamma   90.00
#
_symmetry.space_group_name_H-M   'P 1'
#
loop_
_entity.id
_entity.type
_entity.pdbx_description
1 polymer ?
#
loop_
_entity_poly.entity_id
_entity_poly.type
_entity_poly.pdbx_seq_one_letter_code
_entity_poly.pdbx_strand_id
1 'polypeptide(L)'
;MAKAKYAPPCPGLKRREFVRALGGIDHATGMAIMYSGFFKITQAESRTNRRVHDIVTQESFDAFFSEHASLAELAKGWMKPWILRRALTKAGIRPVWASRSRRAATFYRRSEVESYRSKNP
;
A
#
# COMPACT_ATOMS: atom_id res chain seq x y z
N MET A 1 18.65 -10.02 39.39
CA MET A 1 18.92 -10.03 37.94
C MET A 1 17.64 -9.67 37.19
N ALA A 2 17.55 -8.45 36.65
CA ALA A 2 16.36 -8.00 35.94
C ALA A 2 16.27 -8.70 34.57
N LYS A 3 15.19 -9.45 34.34
CA LYS A 3 14.85 -9.99 33.02
C LYS A 3 14.66 -8.82 32.06
N ALA A 4 15.46 -8.76 31.00
CA ALA A 4 15.28 -7.79 29.93
C ALA A 4 13.86 -7.94 29.40
N LYS A 5 13.02 -6.89 29.54
CA LYS A 5 11.70 -6.85 28.93
C LYS A 5 11.89 -7.08 27.43
N TYR A 6 11.38 -8.20 26.94
CA TYR A 6 11.38 -8.54 25.53
C TYR A 6 10.56 -7.47 24.82
N ALA A 7 11.22 -6.41 24.32
CA ALA A 7 10.55 -5.47 23.44
C ALA A 7 10.09 -6.27 22.21
N PRO A 8 8.84 -6.15 21.77
CA PRO A 8 8.38 -6.87 20.59
C PRO A 8 9.29 -6.54 19.39
N PRO A 9 9.48 -7.48 18.44
CA PRO A 9 10.07 -7.14 17.15
C PRO A 9 9.31 -5.94 16.57
N CYS A 10 10.00 -5.03 15.90
CA CYS A 10 9.44 -3.76 15.40
C CYS A 10 8.02 -4.01 14.83
N PRO A 11 6.95 -3.44 15.42
CA PRO A 11 5.56 -3.87 15.17
C PRO A 11 5.00 -3.42 13.81
N GLY A 12 5.87 -3.02 12.89
CA GLY A 12 5.49 -2.40 11.64
C GLY A 12 6.67 -2.15 10.70
N LEU A 13 6.33 -1.74 9.49
CA LEU A 13 7.26 -1.49 8.39
C LEU A 13 7.88 -0.10 8.53
N LYS A 14 9.21 -0.04 8.59
CA LYS A 14 9.94 1.21 8.45
C LYS A 14 9.74 1.78 7.05
N ARG A 15 9.95 3.09 6.89
CA ARG A 15 9.86 3.79 5.59
C ARG A 15 10.45 3.00 4.42
N ARG A 16 11.70 2.53 4.53
CA ARG A 16 12.36 1.75 3.45
C ARG A 16 11.69 0.39 3.17
N GLU A 17 11.26 -0.30 4.23
CA GLU A 17 10.60 -1.60 4.11
C GLU A 17 9.21 -1.43 3.48
N PHE A 18 8.48 -0.40 3.88
CA PHE A 18 7.21 0.00 3.29
C PHE A 18 7.35 0.27 1.79
N VAL A 19 8.29 1.14 1.38
CA VAL A 19 8.52 1.42 -0.05
C VAL A 19 8.89 0.15 -0.83
N ARG A 20 9.69 -0.73 -0.25
CA ARG A 20 10.05 -2.02 -0.87
C ARG A 20 8.84 -2.94 -1.03
N ALA A 21 7.97 -3.00 -0.02
CA ALA A 21 6.75 -3.80 -0.03
C ALA A 21 5.76 -3.33 -1.11
N LEU A 22 5.79 -2.04 -1.49
CA LEU A 22 4.99 -1.48 -2.58
C LEU A 22 5.50 -1.82 -4.00
N GLY A 23 6.47 -2.72 -4.15
CA GLY A 23 6.87 -3.24 -5.47
C GLY A 23 7.80 -2.33 -6.27
N GLY A 24 8.68 -1.59 -5.61
CA GLY A 24 9.76 -0.85 -6.29
C GLY A 24 9.36 0.51 -6.85
N ILE A 25 8.39 1.18 -6.21
CA ILE A 25 8.11 2.60 -6.45
C ILE A 25 9.27 3.48 -5.94
N ASP A 26 9.40 4.69 -6.47
CA ASP A 26 10.39 5.62 -5.96
C ASP A 26 10.06 6.08 -4.53
N HIS A 27 11.09 6.50 -3.79
CA HIS A 27 10.95 6.85 -2.38
C HIS A 27 9.97 8.01 -2.16
N ALA A 28 9.91 9.00 -3.05
CA ALA A 28 9.00 10.15 -2.89
C ALA A 28 7.54 9.70 -3.01
N THR A 29 7.23 8.90 -4.03
CA THR A 29 5.92 8.28 -4.22
C THR A 29 5.54 7.39 -3.03
N GLY A 30 6.50 6.63 -2.51
CA GLY A 30 6.30 5.78 -1.34
C GLY A 30 6.03 6.58 -0.05
N MET A 31 6.69 7.71 0.14
CA MET A 31 6.36 8.58 1.29
C MET A 31 5.00 9.27 1.10
N ALA A 32 4.67 9.68 -0.12
CA ALA A 32 3.37 10.31 -0.41
C ALA A 32 2.19 9.38 -0.08
N ILE A 33 2.29 8.08 -0.40
CA ILE A 33 1.24 7.12 -0.02
C ILE A 33 1.29 6.78 1.47
N MET A 34 2.48 6.67 2.08
CA MET A 34 2.60 6.42 3.52
C MET A 34 1.84 7.49 4.33
N TYR A 35 2.03 8.77 4.01
CA TYR A 35 1.40 9.90 4.70
C TYR A 35 0.06 10.34 4.09
N SER A 36 -0.55 9.53 3.23
CA SER A 36 -1.82 9.87 2.58
C SER A 36 -3.06 9.70 3.49
N GLY A 37 -2.86 9.16 4.71
CA GLY A 37 -3.94 8.88 5.66
C GLY A 37 -4.52 7.46 5.60
N PHE A 38 -4.10 6.63 4.62
CA PHE A 38 -4.51 5.22 4.55
C PHE A 38 -3.86 4.33 5.62
N PHE A 39 -2.76 4.76 6.21
CA PHE A 39 -1.96 3.93 7.11
C PHE A 39 -1.91 4.52 8.52
N LYS A 40 -2.01 3.65 9.52
CA LYS A 40 -1.70 3.99 10.91
C LYS A 40 -0.19 4.06 11.07
N ILE A 41 0.29 5.27 11.37
CA ILE A 41 1.70 5.54 11.58
C ILE A 41 1.97 5.64 13.08
N THR A 42 2.98 4.92 13.55
CA THR A 42 3.46 4.98 14.93
C THR A 42 4.97 5.22 14.95
N GLN A 43 5.50 5.62 16.09
CA GLN A 43 6.94 5.79 16.28
C GLN A 43 7.55 4.55 16.93
N ALA A 44 8.69 4.11 16.41
CA ALA A 44 9.49 3.04 17.00
C ALA A 44 10.94 3.48 17.18
N GLU A 45 11.50 3.18 18.34
CA GLU A 45 12.92 3.40 18.61
C GLU A 45 13.76 2.26 18.03
N SER A 46 14.75 2.62 17.24
CA SER A 46 15.72 1.68 16.70
C SER A 46 16.70 1.24 17.80
N ARG A 47 16.75 -0.08 18.05
CA ARG A 47 17.66 -0.69 19.05
C ARG A 47 19.14 -0.37 18.81
N THR A 48 19.54 -0.16 17.55
CA THR A 48 20.95 -0.05 17.16
C THR A 48 21.52 1.36 17.40
N ASN A 49 20.70 2.40 17.29
CA ASN A 49 21.16 3.79 17.35
C ASN A 49 20.27 4.69 18.22
N ARG A 50 19.28 4.13 18.92
CA ARG A 50 18.31 4.83 19.77
C ARG A 50 17.56 5.97 19.08
N ARG A 51 17.51 5.95 17.74
CA ARG A 51 16.77 6.95 16.96
C ARG A 51 15.32 6.52 16.81
N VAL A 52 14.42 7.49 16.93
CA VAL A 52 12.98 7.31 16.71
C VAL A 52 12.70 7.41 15.22
N HIS A 53 11.91 6.48 14.70
CA HIS A 53 11.52 6.42 13.29
C HIS A 53 10.02 6.15 13.16
N ASP A 54 9.40 6.76 12.15
CA ASP A 54 8.02 6.45 11.78
C ASP A 54 7.95 5.09 11.10
N ILE A 55 6.99 4.29 11.55
CA ILE A 55 6.65 2.98 11.03
C ILE A 55 5.16 2.91 10.69
N VAL A 56 4.81 2.19 9.63
CA VAL A 56 3.43 1.79 9.35
C VAL A 56 3.17 0.50 10.12
N THR A 57 2.10 0.43 10.92
CA THR A 57 1.78 -0.81 11.64
C THR A 57 1.48 -1.95 10.67
N GLN A 58 1.91 -3.17 11.00
CA GLN A 58 1.66 -4.34 10.13
C GLN A 58 0.17 -4.56 9.90
N GLU A 59 -0.64 -4.45 10.96
CA GLU A 59 -2.10 -4.54 10.90
C GLU A 59 -2.71 -3.56 9.89
N SER A 60 -2.29 -2.28 9.93
CA SER A 60 -2.83 -1.28 9.01
C SER A 60 -2.35 -1.51 7.58
N PHE A 61 -1.14 -2.04 7.40
CA PHE A 61 -0.64 -2.44 6.10
C PHE A 61 -1.48 -3.58 5.51
N ASP A 62 -1.68 -4.65 6.29
CA ASP A 62 -2.44 -5.81 5.85
C ASP A 62 -3.90 -5.47 5.58
N ALA A 63 -4.52 -4.65 6.44
CA ALA A 63 -5.88 -4.15 6.22
C ALA A 63 -6.00 -3.39 4.89
N PHE A 64 -5.05 -2.50 4.60
CA PHE A 64 -5.05 -1.77 3.33
C PHE A 64 -5.01 -2.71 2.12
N PHE A 65 -4.11 -3.72 2.12
CA PHE A 65 -3.96 -4.65 1.01
C PHE A 65 -5.05 -5.73 0.91
N SER A 66 -5.79 -5.96 2.00
CA SER A 66 -6.99 -6.80 2.00
C SER A 66 -8.15 -6.14 1.24
N GLU A 67 -8.27 -4.81 1.31
CA GLU A 67 -9.35 -4.04 0.68
C GLU A 67 -8.96 -3.46 -0.68
N HIS A 68 -7.68 -3.15 -0.85
CA HIS A 68 -7.17 -2.43 -2.01
C HIS A 68 -6.11 -3.24 -2.74
N ALA A 69 -6.04 -3.05 -4.04
CA ALA A 69 -5.02 -3.68 -4.88
C ALA A 69 -4.53 -2.71 -5.93
N SER A 70 -3.29 -2.94 -6.38
CA SER A 70 -2.74 -2.15 -7.47
C SER A 70 -3.46 -2.47 -8.78
N LEU A 71 -3.52 -1.50 -9.69
CA LEU A 71 -4.06 -1.69 -11.03
C LEU A 71 -3.38 -2.86 -11.76
N ALA A 72 -2.08 -3.05 -11.55
CA ALA A 72 -1.31 -4.13 -12.16
C ALA A 72 -1.75 -5.50 -11.63
N GLU A 73 -2.01 -5.61 -10.33
CA GLU A 73 -2.51 -6.84 -9.70
C GLU A 73 -3.94 -7.16 -10.18
N LEU A 74 -4.82 -6.17 -10.18
CA LEU A 74 -6.22 -6.33 -10.60
C LEU A 74 -6.37 -6.69 -12.08
N ALA A 75 -5.45 -6.24 -12.91
CA ALA A 75 -5.44 -6.55 -14.35
C ALA A 75 -4.81 -7.92 -14.66
N LYS A 76 -4.03 -8.49 -13.73
CA LYS A 76 -3.25 -9.70 -13.97
C LYS A 76 -4.15 -10.87 -14.37
N GLY A 77 -3.82 -11.49 -15.51
CA GLY A 77 -4.58 -12.63 -16.04
C GLY A 77 -5.94 -12.28 -16.64
N TRP A 78 -6.28 -10.99 -16.77
CA TRP A 78 -7.53 -10.55 -17.39
C TRP A 78 -7.28 -9.64 -18.60
N MET A 79 -6.58 -8.53 -18.42
CA MET A 79 -6.27 -7.60 -19.52
C MET A 79 -5.03 -6.75 -19.22
N LYS A 80 -4.62 -5.90 -20.17
CA LYS A 80 -3.51 -4.96 -19.93
C LYS A 80 -3.94 -3.89 -18.91
N PRO A 81 -3.09 -3.49 -17.95
CA PRO A 81 -3.44 -2.51 -16.92
C PRO A 81 -4.01 -1.17 -17.45
N TRP A 82 -3.48 -0.67 -18.57
CA TRP A 82 -3.96 0.58 -19.16
C TRP A 82 -5.36 0.46 -19.79
N ILE A 83 -5.72 -0.72 -20.30
CA ILE A 83 -7.08 -1.01 -20.80
C ILE A 83 -8.04 -1.01 -19.61
N LEU A 84 -7.68 -1.73 -18.53
CA LEU A 84 -8.48 -1.78 -17.32
C LEU A 84 -8.72 -0.37 -16.76
N ARG A 85 -7.68 0.47 -16.66
CA ARG A 85 -7.84 1.85 -16.20
C ARG A 85 -8.83 2.64 -17.05
N ARG A 86 -8.73 2.55 -18.39
CA ARG A 86 -9.66 3.27 -19.27
C ARG A 86 -11.10 2.79 -19.07
N ALA A 87 -11.28 1.48 -18.89
CA ALA A 87 -12.57 0.86 -18.64
C ALA A 87 -13.16 1.31 -17.28
N LEU A 88 -12.37 1.25 -16.21
CA LEU A 88 -12.77 1.73 -14.87
C LEU A 88 -13.14 3.21 -14.88
N THR A 89 -12.33 4.07 -15.51
CA THR A 89 -12.65 5.49 -15.66
C THR A 89 -13.97 5.71 -16.40
N LYS A 90 -14.23 4.97 -17.49
CA LYS A 90 -15.49 5.05 -18.24
C LYS A 90 -16.69 4.60 -17.39
N ALA A 91 -16.48 3.63 -16.51
CA ALA A 91 -17.47 3.15 -15.55
C ALA A 91 -17.61 4.07 -14.31
N GLY A 92 -16.88 5.18 -14.24
CA GLY A 92 -16.92 6.11 -13.11
C GLY A 92 -16.15 5.63 -11.86
N ILE A 93 -15.44 4.50 -11.94
CA ILE A 93 -14.66 3.95 -10.83
C ILE A 93 -13.33 4.69 -10.74
N ARG A 94 -13.12 5.37 -9.61
CA ARG A 94 -11.92 6.19 -9.37
C ARG A 94 -10.92 5.44 -8.50
N PRO A 95 -9.61 5.66 -8.70
CA PRO A 95 -8.62 5.11 -7.79
C PRO A 95 -8.76 5.74 -6.40
N VAL A 96 -8.56 4.94 -5.35
CA VAL A 96 -8.44 5.46 -3.97
C VAL A 96 -7.15 6.24 -3.79
N TRP A 97 -6.12 5.85 -4.55
CA TRP A 97 -4.85 6.55 -4.57
C TRP A 97 -4.20 6.41 -5.94
N ALA A 98 -3.66 7.51 -6.45
CA ALA A 98 -2.98 7.53 -7.74
C ALA A 98 -1.72 8.38 -7.68
N SER A 99 -0.58 7.74 -7.94
CA SER A 99 0.62 8.49 -8.30
C SER A 99 0.47 9.11 -9.68
N ARG A 100 0.80 10.41 -9.81
CA ARG A 100 0.87 11.10 -11.10
C ARG A 100 2.00 10.54 -11.98
N SER A 101 3.09 10.04 -11.39
CA SER A 101 4.31 9.64 -12.08
C SER A 101 4.38 8.14 -12.40
N ARG A 102 3.78 7.26 -11.58
CA ARG A 102 3.90 5.80 -11.72
C ARG A 102 2.53 5.11 -11.75
N ARG A 103 2.15 4.62 -12.94
CA ARG A 103 0.87 3.91 -13.19
C ARG A 103 0.70 2.61 -12.40
N ALA A 104 1.80 1.94 -12.03
CA ALA A 104 1.78 0.74 -11.18
C ALA A 104 1.43 1.07 -9.71
N ALA A 105 1.64 2.32 -9.29
CA ALA A 105 1.29 2.83 -7.98
C ALA A 105 -0.08 3.53 -8.05
N THR A 106 -1.07 2.85 -8.64
CA THR A 106 -2.46 3.31 -8.63
C THR A 106 -3.28 2.20 -7.98
N PHE A 107 -3.92 2.52 -6.86
CA PHE A 107 -4.69 1.59 -6.05
C PHE A 107 -6.18 1.84 -6.25
N TYR A 108 -6.93 0.75 -6.32
CA TYR A 108 -8.39 0.73 -6.38
C TYR A 108 -8.92 -0.18 -5.27
N ARG A 109 -10.18 0.02 -4.89
CA ARG A 109 -10.89 -0.96 -4.04
C ARG A 109 -11.10 -2.24 -4.85
N ARG A 110 -10.77 -3.38 -4.25
CA ARG A 110 -10.96 -4.70 -4.88
C ARG A 110 -12.44 -4.93 -5.21
N SER A 111 -13.32 -4.67 -4.26
CA SER A 111 -14.77 -4.90 -4.39
C SER A 111 -15.40 -4.14 -5.57
N GLU A 112 -14.98 -2.91 -5.84
CA GLU A 112 -15.47 -2.12 -6.98
C GLU A 112 -15.03 -2.72 -8.32
N VAL A 113 -13.76 -3.14 -8.41
CA VAL A 113 -13.21 -3.73 -9.64
C VAL A 113 -13.73 -5.14 -9.88
N GLU A 114 -13.93 -5.93 -8.83
CA GLU A 114 -14.58 -7.25 -8.90
C GLU A 114 -16.04 -7.13 -9.34
N SER A 115 -16.79 -6.16 -8.78
CA SER A 115 -18.17 -5.86 -9.19
C SER A 115 -18.25 -5.38 -10.63
N TYR A 116 -17.24 -4.64 -11.11
CA TYR A 116 -17.14 -4.25 -12.50
C TYR A 116 -16.85 -5.45 -13.41
N ARG A 117 -15.91 -6.31 -13.01
CA ARG A 117 -15.51 -7.52 -13.75
C ARG A 117 -16.65 -8.52 -13.86
N SER A 118 -17.42 -8.75 -12.80
CA SER A 118 -18.56 -9.68 -12.85
C SER A 118 -19.65 -9.24 -13.84
N LYS A 119 -19.79 -7.93 -14.07
CA LYS A 119 -20.70 -7.34 -15.05
C LYS A 119 -20.11 -7.26 -16.47
N ASN A 120 -18.79 -7.48 -16.61
CA ASN A 120 -18.04 -7.34 -17.85
C ASN A 120 -16.96 -8.45 -17.92
N PRO A 121 -17.35 -9.72 -18.13
CA PRO A 121 -16.43 -10.85 -18.12
C PRO A 121 -15.28 -10.71 -19.13
#